data_AF-A0AAE0CJK2-F1
#
_entry.id   AF-A0AAE0CJK2-F1
#
_cell.length_a   1.000
_cell.length_b   1.000
_cell.length_c   1.000
_cell.angle_alpha   90.00
_cell.angle_beta   90.00
_cell.angle_gamma   90.00
#
_symmetry.space_group_name_H-M   'P 1'
#
loop_
_entity.id
_entity.type
_entity.pdbx_description
1 polymer ?
#
loop_
_entity_poly.entity_id
_entity_poly.type
_entity_poly.pdbx_seq_one_letter_code
_entity_poly.pdbx_strand_id
1 'polypeptide(L)'
;MEFPQVSGSSIKRLYLSGTAIEEIPSSIGSLTGLIEIQISHCARLKHISTGICKLKSLESINLINCSKLESFPEILETMEHLEVIHLSGTAIKELPSSIENLKGLLRLELRESRNLDRLPSSICNLKRLEVLLLSDCSKLVKLPDNLGTLRSLKFLDAARAAVTQLPSSLTDLSELEVLIFSDCKGLTFSPLSSSLCSLTELFLNDCNLMEVPDDIGCLPSLLLLELCANDFESLPRSIKNLSKLQKLRLNDCNKLQSIPEFPSYLQKLEAMNCKQLRSLPDVSDFAEFVTERWIDDDLHFMDTIFVFTNCPRLNQKAFDDIVKESLLRVQRMQTTSQNPEKEDMIRTPVSIWFPGSEIPDWFSHRSFGSSIDVQLAPPQHNRSNCKFLGFALCIVIVFEEFYYEEPSSLYSISYKCHYKINHGDEFAYPGSLGVCVNGDYMNKTFINSDHVALGYWDYSNLIQDWDDYTTFSLKFWPSIDVPNCRVKCCGVCPIYAEPNTTSVEKFVTCIDQQFGKTKKFTDEEMNPCPEIITGSSKSAKFLINSRVVLFYRTMRNRVDLFLLYFWIFIACLFGGLCVFGMLGILVLHLSSSCEIYLSSHVQNMQGK
;
A
#
# COMPACT_ATOMS: atom_id res chain seq x y z
N MET A 1 48.52 6.24 -7.29
CA MET A 1 49.24 5.23 -6.51
C MET A 1 49.40 4.04 -7.43
N GLU A 2 50.61 3.52 -7.62
CA GLU A 2 50.81 2.33 -8.45
C GLU A 2 50.24 1.10 -7.73
N PHE A 3 49.78 0.11 -8.49
CA PHE A 3 49.31 -1.17 -7.94
C PHE A 3 50.47 -1.82 -7.13
N PRO A 4 50.21 -2.37 -5.93
CA PRO A 4 51.29 -2.91 -5.11
C PRO A 4 52.00 -4.06 -5.86
N GLN A 5 53.33 -4.04 -5.83
CA GLN A 5 54.13 -5.14 -6.34
C GLN A 5 54.01 -6.30 -5.34
N VAL A 6 53.17 -7.28 -5.67
CA VAL A 6 52.90 -8.44 -4.82
C VAL A 6 53.15 -9.72 -5.60
N SER A 7 53.89 -10.65 -5.00
CA SER A 7 54.22 -11.96 -5.58
C SER A 7 54.02 -13.05 -4.53
N GLY A 8 53.39 -14.17 -4.90
CA GLY A 8 53.28 -15.37 -4.06
C GLY A 8 51.89 -15.98 -4.04
N SER A 9 51.82 -17.32 -3.93
CA SER A 9 50.58 -18.12 -3.93
C SER A 9 49.85 -18.15 -2.58
N SER A 10 50.38 -17.52 -1.53
CA SER A 10 49.81 -17.53 -0.17
C SER A 10 48.69 -16.51 0.04
N ILE A 11 48.58 -15.51 -0.84
CA ILE A 11 47.61 -14.43 -0.68
C ILE A 11 46.25 -14.91 -1.17
N LYS A 12 45.30 -14.95 -0.24
CA LYS A 12 43.93 -15.38 -0.50
C LYS A 12 42.97 -14.24 -0.74
N ARG A 13 43.23 -13.04 -0.19
CA ARG A 13 42.32 -11.90 -0.28
C ARG A 13 43.12 -10.62 -0.51
N LEU A 14 42.64 -9.78 -1.42
CA LEU A 14 43.26 -8.50 -1.77
C LEU A 14 42.25 -7.37 -1.52
N TYR A 15 42.56 -6.50 -0.56
CA TYR A 15 41.74 -5.34 -0.22
C TYR A 15 42.45 -4.05 -0.64
N LEU A 16 41.91 -3.37 -1.64
CA LEU A 16 42.39 -2.08 -2.15
C LEU A 16 41.26 -1.05 -2.29
N SER A 17 40.13 -1.26 -1.62
CA SER A 17 39.01 -0.32 -1.68
C SER A 17 39.39 1.10 -1.23
N GLY A 18 38.83 2.10 -1.91
CA GLY A 18 39.06 3.52 -1.64
C GLY A 18 40.46 4.03 -2.01
N THR A 19 41.28 3.22 -2.68
CA THR A 19 42.62 3.62 -3.09
C THR A 19 42.63 4.43 -4.39
N ALA A 20 43.76 5.07 -4.68
CA ALA A 20 43.99 5.86 -5.89
C ALA A 20 44.70 5.07 -7.00
N ILE A 21 44.43 3.75 -7.10
CA ILE A 21 44.96 2.91 -8.19
C ILE A 21 44.29 3.29 -9.51
N GLU A 22 45.05 3.23 -10.60
CA GLU A 22 44.53 3.53 -11.95
C GLU A 22 44.31 2.28 -12.79
N GLU A 23 45.01 1.20 -12.48
CA GLU A 23 44.90 -0.07 -13.18
C GLU A 23 45.16 -1.27 -12.27
N ILE A 24 44.60 -2.41 -12.64
CA ILE A 24 45.03 -3.73 -12.16
C ILE A 24 45.94 -4.34 -13.23
N PRO A 25 47.26 -4.47 -12.98
CA PRO A 25 48.23 -4.92 -13.97
C PRO A 25 48.14 -6.43 -14.22
N SER A 26 48.74 -6.90 -15.31
CA SER A 26 48.77 -8.33 -15.69
C SER A 26 49.47 -9.23 -14.66
N SER A 27 50.33 -8.66 -13.81
CA SER A 27 51.00 -9.37 -12.72
C SER A 27 50.03 -9.91 -11.66
N ILE A 28 48.79 -9.40 -11.59
CA ILE A 28 47.74 -9.97 -10.73
C ILE A 28 47.57 -11.48 -10.97
N GLY A 29 47.72 -11.92 -12.23
CA GLY A 29 47.57 -13.33 -12.61
C GLY A 29 48.58 -14.29 -11.99
N SER A 30 49.64 -13.78 -11.33
CA SER A 30 50.57 -14.60 -10.54
C SER A 30 50.02 -15.02 -9.17
N LEU A 31 48.97 -14.34 -8.68
CA LEU A 31 48.33 -14.61 -7.40
C LEU A 31 47.29 -15.73 -7.52
N THR A 32 47.68 -16.90 -8.04
CA THR A 32 46.73 -17.97 -8.42
C THR A 32 45.89 -18.52 -7.26
N GLY A 33 46.34 -18.34 -6.01
CA GLY A 33 45.61 -18.72 -4.79
C GLY A 33 44.65 -17.65 -4.26
N LEU A 34 44.45 -16.56 -5.00
CA LEU A 34 43.54 -15.47 -4.64
C LEU A 34 42.09 -15.91 -4.80
N ILE A 35 41.32 -15.76 -3.73
CA ILE A 35 39.91 -16.14 -3.60
C ILE A 35 39.01 -14.91 -3.72
N GLU A 36 39.45 -13.77 -3.18
CA GLU A 36 38.63 -12.57 -3.09
C GLU A 36 39.42 -11.31 -3.48
N ILE A 37 38.82 -10.48 -4.34
CA ILE A 37 39.31 -9.15 -4.69
C ILE A 37 38.28 -8.10 -4.26
N GLN A 38 38.70 -7.16 -3.39
CA GLN A 38 37.89 -6.05 -2.91
C GLN A 38 38.51 -4.72 -3.30
N ILE A 39 37.98 -4.10 -4.36
CA ILE A 39 38.47 -2.87 -4.99
C ILE A 39 37.26 -1.95 -5.24
N SER A 40 36.49 -1.69 -4.20
CA SER A 40 35.35 -0.77 -4.25
C SER A 40 35.79 0.68 -4.04
N HIS A 41 35.03 1.65 -4.54
CA HIS A 41 35.26 3.09 -4.39
C HIS A 41 36.63 3.60 -4.92
N CYS A 42 37.24 2.90 -5.87
CA CYS A 42 38.49 3.36 -6.52
C CYS A 42 38.17 4.29 -7.70
N ALA A 43 37.92 5.57 -7.40
CA ALA A 43 37.46 6.58 -8.38
C ALA A 43 38.46 6.89 -9.53
N ARG A 44 39.67 6.35 -9.50
CA ARG A 44 40.68 6.50 -10.57
C ARG A 44 40.91 5.23 -11.38
N LEU A 45 40.33 4.09 -10.98
CA LEU A 45 40.52 2.82 -11.68
C LEU A 45 39.87 2.90 -13.07
N LYS A 46 40.67 2.70 -14.11
CA LYS A 46 40.25 2.75 -15.51
C LYS A 46 40.32 1.39 -16.19
N HIS A 47 41.30 0.58 -15.84
CA HIS A 47 41.62 -0.64 -16.56
C HIS A 47 41.85 -1.82 -15.62
N ILE A 48 41.40 -2.99 -16.04
CA ILE A 48 41.74 -4.27 -15.43
C ILE A 48 42.39 -5.08 -16.54
N SER A 49 43.55 -5.67 -16.28
CA SER A 49 44.24 -6.51 -17.26
C SER A 49 43.52 -7.85 -17.44
N THR A 50 43.64 -8.43 -18.64
CA THR A 50 43.20 -9.80 -18.94
C THR A 50 43.89 -10.86 -18.08
N GLY A 51 45.01 -10.52 -17.41
CA GLY A 51 45.68 -11.41 -16.45
C GLY A 51 44.77 -11.92 -15.32
N ILE A 52 43.63 -11.28 -15.08
CA ILE A 52 42.63 -11.72 -14.09
C ILE A 52 42.06 -13.13 -14.38
N CYS A 53 42.04 -13.58 -15.64
CA CYS A 53 41.54 -14.91 -16.01
C CYS A 53 42.42 -16.08 -15.53
N LYS A 54 43.65 -15.78 -15.09
CA LYS A 54 44.60 -16.75 -14.53
C LYS A 54 44.32 -17.09 -13.06
N LEU A 55 43.45 -16.33 -12.40
CA LEU A 55 43.11 -16.51 -10.99
C LEU A 55 42.12 -17.67 -10.81
N LYS A 56 42.63 -18.90 -10.85
CA LYS A 56 41.79 -20.11 -10.86
C LYS A 56 41.05 -20.36 -9.54
N SER A 57 41.51 -19.82 -8.43
CA SER A 57 40.82 -19.91 -7.14
C SER A 57 39.88 -18.73 -6.85
N LEU A 58 39.74 -17.76 -7.75
CA LEU A 58 38.96 -16.56 -7.48
C LEU A 58 37.47 -16.89 -7.44
N GLU A 59 36.83 -16.55 -6.32
CA GLU A 59 35.41 -16.76 -6.07
C GLU A 59 34.61 -15.47 -6.15
N SER A 60 35.21 -14.33 -5.78
CA SER A 60 34.52 -13.04 -5.76
C SER A 60 35.40 -11.86 -6.15
N ILE A 61 34.82 -10.94 -6.92
CA ILE A 61 35.40 -9.64 -7.26
C ILE A 61 34.41 -8.51 -7.01
N ASN A 62 34.83 -7.54 -6.21
CA ASN A 62 34.07 -6.33 -5.93
C ASN A 62 34.76 -5.10 -6.50
N LEU A 63 34.07 -4.43 -7.43
CA LEU A 63 34.50 -3.21 -8.12
C LEU A 63 33.46 -2.08 -7.98
N ILE A 64 32.58 -2.17 -6.98
CA ILE A 64 31.50 -1.21 -6.74
C ILE A 64 32.07 0.22 -6.69
N ASN A 65 31.40 1.18 -7.31
CA ASN A 65 31.77 2.60 -7.33
C ASN A 65 33.16 2.91 -7.91
N CYS A 66 33.69 2.05 -8.78
CA CYS A 66 34.82 2.37 -9.67
C CYS A 66 34.35 3.18 -10.89
N SER A 67 33.96 4.43 -10.65
CA SER A 67 33.25 5.29 -11.60
C SER A 67 34.00 5.66 -12.90
N LYS A 68 35.28 5.32 -13.04
CA LYS A 68 36.08 5.50 -14.27
C LYS A 68 36.38 4.20 -15.02
N LEU A 69 35.91 3.07 -14.51
CA LEU A 69 36.08 1.78 -15.17
C LEU A 69 35.09 1.69 -16.34
N GLU A 70 35.58 1.82 -17.57
CA GLU A 70 34.74 1.86 -18.78
C GLU A 70 34.50 0.50 -19.43
N SER A 71 35.28 -0.52 -19.06
CA SER A 71 35.21 -1.86 -19.64
C SER A 71 35.65 -2.93 -18.65
N PHE A 72 34.99 -4.09 -18.68
CA PHE A 72 35.47 -5.31 -18.04
C PHE A 72 36.44 -6.05 -18.99
N PRO A 73 37.53 -6.68 -18.51
CA PRO A 73 38.54 -7.28 -19.38
C PRO A 73 38.03 -8.54 -20.08
N GLU A 74 38.59 -8.83 -21.25
CA GLU A 74 38.41 -10.11 -21.92
C GLU A 74 38.86 -11.29 -21.04
N ILE A 75 38.00 -12.28 -20.90
CA ILE A 75 38.22 -13.51 -20.14
C ILE A 75 38.70 -14.60 -21.09
N LEU A 76 40.01 -14.66 -21.31
CA LEU A 76 40.63 -15.54 -22.32
C LEU A 76 40.67 -17.02 -21.92
N GLU A 77 40.34 -17.34 -20.67
CA GLU A 77 40.38 -18.70 -20.13
C GLU A 77 39.15 -18.97 -19.27
N THR A 78 38.68 -20.21 -19.23
CA THR A 78 37.56 -20.62 -18.36
C THR A 78 37.88 -20.37 -16.88
N MET A 79 36.90 -19.81 -16.17
CA MET A 79 36.91 -19.60 -14.72
C MET A 79 35.70 -20.32 -14.10
N GLU A 80 35.96 -21.46 -13.47
CA GLU A 80 34.91 -22.35 -12.91
C GLU A 80 34.51 -21.98 -11.48
N HIS A 81 35.37 -21.23 -10.77
CA HIS A 81 35.18 -20.89 -9.36
C HIS A 81 34.68 -19.46 -9.14
N LEU A 82 34.72 -18.57 -10.13
CA LEU A 82 34.26 -17.19 -9.94
C LEU A 82 32.74 -17.17 -9.89
N GLU A 83 32.20 -16.95 -8.69
CA GLU A 83 30.76 -17.03 -8.40
C GLU A 83 30.11 -15.65 -8.36
N VAL A 84 30.82 -14.61 -7.94
CA VAL A 84 30.24 -13.28 -7.70
C VAL A 84 31.06 -12.16 -8.34
N ILE A 85 30.39 -11.31 -9.13
CA ILE A 85 30.95 -10.09 -9.70
C ILE A 85 30.07 -8.90 -9.30
N HIS A 86 30.65 -7.91 -8.62
CA HIS A 86 30.01 -6.62 -8.36
C HIS A 86 30.65 -5.51 -9.20
N LEU A 87 29.87 -4.92 -10.10
CA LEU A 87 30.26 -3.81 -11.00
C LEU A 87 29.33 -2.60 -10.83
N SER A 88 28.57 -2.53 -9.74
CA SER A 88 27.60 -1.45 -9.51
C SER A 88 28.29 -0.08 -9.44
N GLY A 89 27.70 0.95 -10.05
CA GLY A 89 28.26 2.31 -10.06
C GLY A 89 29.54 2.47 -10.89
N THR A 90 29.78 1.59 -11.87
CA THR A 90 30.89 1.72 -12.82
C THR A 90 30.48 2.47 -14.09
N ALA A 91 31.46 2.85 -14.92
CA ALA A 91 31.21 3.50 -16.21
C ALA A 91 31.19 2.51 -17.39
N ILE A 92 31.00 1.22 -17.11
CA ILE A 92 31.03 0.15 -18.12
C ILE A 92 29.99 0.42 -19.20
N LYS A 93 30.43 0.38 -20.45
CA LYS A 93 29.57 0.57 -21.63
C LYS A 93 28.99 -0.75 -22.14
N GLU A 94 29.82 -1.80 -22.16
CA GLU A 94 29.45 -3.16 -22.54
C GLU A 94 30.31 -4.17 -21.77
N LEU A 95 29.76 -5.37 -21.54
CA LEU A 95 30.56 -6.53 -21.09
C LEU A 95 31.17 -7.25 -22.29
N PRO A 96 32.38 -7.83 -22.16
CA PRO A 96 33.03 -8.56 -23.25
C PRO A 96 32.25 -9.83 -23.60
N SER A 97 32.30 -10.25 -24.87
CA SER A 97 31.63 -11.50 -25.28
C SER A 97 32.21 -12.73 -24.60
N SER A 98 33.48 -12.69 -24.20
CA SER A 98 34.15 -13.74 -23.43
C SER A 98 33.60 -13.92 -22.00
N ILE A 99 32.63 -13.11 -21.55
CA ILE A 99 31.95 -13.32 -20.26
C ILE A 99 31.41 -14.75 -20.12
N GLU A 100 31.07 -15.43 -21.23
CA GLU A 100 30.63 -16.83 -21.25
C GLU A 100 31.63 -17.82 -20.65
N ASN A 101 32.91 -17.45 -20.49
CA ASN A 101 33.95 -18.27 -19.89
C ASN A 101 33.87 -18.32 -18.35
N LEU A 102 33.01 -17.49 -17.74
CA LEU A 102 32.74 -17.51 -16.30
C LEU A 102 31.72 -18.61 -15.94
N LYS A 103 32.10 -19.88 -16.14
CA LYS A 103 31.20 -21.04 -15.98
C LYS A 103 30.70 -21.23 -14.54
N GLY A 104 31.40 -20.65 -13.56
CA GLY A 104 31.00 -20.66 -12.15
C GLY A 104 30.03 -19.56 -11.73
N LEU A 105 29.74 -18.57 -12.58
CA LEU A 105 29.10 -17.33 -12.13
C LEU A 105 27.66 -17.55 -11.65
N LEU A 106 27.39 -17.19 -10.40
CA LEU A 106 26.09 -17.25 -9.73
C LEU A 106 25.42 -15.88 -9.68
N ARG A 107 26.19 -14.80 -9.50
CA ARG A 107 25.67 -13.43 -9.31
C ARG A 107 26.47 -12.41 -10.10
N LEU A 108 25.76 -11.62 -10.89
CA LEU A 108 26.30 -10.48 -11.64
C LEU A 108 25.52 -9.22 -11.29
N GLU A 109 26.21 -8.23 -10.72
CA GLU A 109 25.62 -6.93 -10.41
C GLU A 109 26.23 -5.80 -11.24
N LEU A 110 25.37 -5.02 -11.86
CA LEU A 110 25.69 -3.85 -12.67
C LEU A 110 24.83 -2.64 -12.27
N ARG A 111 24.24 -2.64 -11.07
CA ARG A 111 23.32 -1.57 -10.63
C ARG A 111 23.98 -0.19 -10.79
N GLU A 112 23.23 0.82 -11.17
CA GLU A 112 23.74 2.19 -11.37
C GLU A 112 24.86 2.32 -12.44
N SER A 113 25.03 1.33 -13.32
CA SER A 113 25.93 1.43 -14.49
C SER A 113 25.26 2.24 -15.60
N ARG A 114 25.11 3.55 -15.39
CA ARG A 114 24.35 4.47 -16.26
C ARG A 114 24.89 4.59 -17.70
N ASN A 115 26.07 4.04 -17.98
CA ASN A 115 26.66 4.02 -19.32
C ASN A 115 26.46 2.70 -20.07
N LEU A 116 25.94 1.66 -19.41
CA LEU A 116 25.73 0.34 -20.00
C LEU A 116 24.68 0.45 -21.11
N ASP A 117 25.09 0.25 -22.36
CA ASP A 117 24.21 0.39 -23.53
C ASP A 117 23.57 -0.94 -23.93
N ARG A 118 24.30 -2.05 -23.73
CA ARG A 118 23.91 -3.40 -24.12
C ARG A 118 24.54 -4.45 -23.22
N LEU A 119 23.89 -5.60 -23.15
CA LEU A 119 24.50 -6.84 -22.67
C LEU A 119 24.93 -7.69 -23.88
N PRO A 120 26.12 -8.33 -23.86
CA PRO A 120 26.51 -9.23 -24.91
C PRO A 120 25.57 -10.45 -24.94
N SER A 121 25.23 -10.96 -26.12
CA SER A 121 24.35 -12.14 -26.25
C SER A 121 24.93 -13.40 -25.58
N SER A 122 26.25 -13.45 -25.41
CA SER A 122 26.94 -14.54 -24.73
C SER A 122 26.71 -14.59 -23.21
N ILE A 123 26.14 -13.53 -22.60
CA ILE A 123 25.70 -13.58 -21.20
C ILE A 123 24.72 -14.75 -20.96
N CYS A 124 23.93 -15.10 -21.98
CA CYS A 124 22.99 -16.23 -22.00
C CYS A 124 23.67 -17.62 -21.86
N ASN A 125 25.01 -17.69 -21.99
CA ASN A 125 25.78 -18.92 -21.81
C ASN A 125 26.20 -19.18 -20.35
N LEU A 126 25.88 -18.28 -19.42
CA LEU A 126 26.15 -18.40 -17.99
C LEU A 126 25.10 -19.30 -17.31
N LYS A 127 25.20 -20.62 -17.51
CA LYS A 127 24.16 -21.58 -17.10
C LYS A 127 23.91 -21.69 -15.60
N ARG A 128 24.83 -21.23 -14.75
CA ARG A 128 24.68 -21.20 -13.30
C ARG A 128 24.19 -19.85 -12.76
N LEU A 129 23.99 -18.84 -13.61
CA LEU A 129 23.65 -17.49 -13.15
C LEU A 129 22.27 -17.50 -12.50
N GLU A 130 22.21 -17.20 -11.21
CA GLU A 130 21.00 -17.17 -10.40
C GLU A 130 20.47 -15.74 -10.20
N VAL A 131 21.36 -14.75 -10.16
CA VAL A 131 21.03 -13.35 -9.85
C VAL A 131 21.65 -12.40 -10.87
N LEU A 132 20.81 -11.61 -11.54
CA LEU A 132 21.20 -10.55 -12.47
C LEU A 132 20.59 -9.21 -12.06
N LEU A 133 21.43 -8.27 -11.62
CA LEU A 133 21.01 -6.95 -11.13
C LEU A 133 21.47 -5.85 -12.09
N LEU A 134 20.51 -5.18 -12.72
CA LEU A 134 20.69 -4.18 -13.79
C LEU A 134 19.96 -2.87 -13.47
N SER A 135 19.46 -2.68 -12.24
CA SER A 135 18.72 -1.46 -11.91
C SER A 135 19.55 -0.20 -12.13
N ASP A 136 18.90 0.89 -12.54
CA ASP A 136 19.54 2.18 -12.88
C ASP A 136 20.54 2.12 -14.05
N CYS A 137 20.49 1.07 -14.88
CA CYS A 137 21.18 1.05 -16.17
C CYS A 137 20.38 1.84 -17.22
N SER A 138 20.31 3.16 -17.05
CA SER A 138 19.41 4.04 -17.82
C SER A 138 19.67 4.14 -19.33
N LYS A 139 20.76 3.57 -19.85
CA LYS A 139 21.04 3.44 -21.30
C LYS A 139 20.77 2.05 -21.86
N LEU A 140 20.43 1.07 -21.01
CA LEU A 140 20.16 -0.29 -21.43
C LEU A 140 18.75 -0.36 -22.01
N VAL A 141 18.66 -0.38 -23.35
CA VAL A 141 17.36 -0.32 -24.06
C VAL A 141 16.73 -1.70 -24.27
N LYS A 142 17.54 -2.76 -24.26
CA LYS A 142 17.11 -4.11 -24.59
C LYS A 142 17.88 -5.16 -23.80
N LEU A 143 17.18 -6.21 -23.39
CA LEU A 143 17.79 -7.45 -22.88
C LEU A 143 18.05 -8.45 -24.03
N PRO A 144 19.06 -9.33 -23.92
CA PRO A 144 19.36 -10.33 -24.96
C PRO A 144 18.16 -11.20 -25.33
N ASP A 145 17.98 -11.49 -26.62
CA ASP A 145 16.82 -12.24 -27.14
C ASP A 145 16.73 -13.68 -26.58
N ASN A 146 17.87 -14.29 -26.22
CA ASN A 146 17.98 -15.66 -25.70
C ASN A 146 18.13 -15.73 -24.17
N LEU A 147 17.62 -14.71 -23.45
CA LEU A 147 17.70 -14.65 -21.98
C LEU A 147 17.13 -15.91 -21.31
N GLY A 148 16.07 -16.50 -21.89
CA GLY A 148 15.45 -17.76 -21.45
C GLY A 148 16.38 -18.96 -21.30
N THR A 149 17.57 -18.90 -21.89
CA THR A 149 18.55 -19.99 -21.77
C THR A 149 19.30 -20.00 -20.43
N LEU A 150 19.09 -18.98 -19.57
CA LEU A 150 19.58 -18.89 -18.20
C LEU A 150 18.66 -19.65 -17.22
N ARG A 151 18.59 -20.97 -17.35
CA ARG A 151 17.58 -21.79 -16.64
C ARG A 151 17.66 -21.76 -15.11
N SER A 152 18.80 -21.37 -14.54
CA SER A 152 18.99 -21.22 -13.09
C SER A 152 18.70 -19.81 -12.57
N LEU A 153 18.29 -18.87 -13.44
CA LEU A 153 18.05 -17.49 -13.04
C LEU A 153 16.79 -17.41 -12.17
N LYS A 154 16.97 -17.00 -10.92
CA LYS A 154 15.91 -16.84 -9.91
C LYS A 154 15.52 -15.38 -9.70
N PHE A 155 16.46 -14.46 -9.86
CA PHE A 155 16.25 -13.04 -9.59
C PHE A 155 16.74 -12.17 -10.74
N LEU A 156 15.83 -11.42 -11.36
CA LEU A 156 16.12 -10.43 -12.40
C LEU A 156 15.56 -9.07 -12.01
N ASP A 157 16.44 -8.09 -11.85
CA ASP A 157 16.07 -6.70 -11.60
C ASP A 157 16.66 -5.80 -12.68
N ALA A 158 15.79 -5.14 -13.43
CA ALA A 158 16.10 -4.13 -14.44
C ALA A 158 15.35 -2.82 -14.17
N ALA A 159 14.99 -2.53 -12.92
CA ALA A 159 14.26 -1.31 -12.57
C ALA A 159 15.02 -0.04 -12.99
N ARG A 160 14.33 0.99 -13.46
CA ARG A 160 14.94 2.26 -13.95
C ARG A 160 15.93 2.06 -15.11
N ALA A 161 15.85 0.95 -15.83
CA ALA A 161 16.51 0.78 -17.12
C ALA A 161 15.63 1.39 -18.25
N ALA A 162 16.20 1.56 -19.44
CA ALA A 162 15.46 2.02 -20.61
C ALA A 162 14.81 0.87 -21.40
N VAL A 163 14.56 -0.28 -20.75
CA VAL A 163 14.05 -1.47 -21.42
C VAL A 163 12.59 -1.25 -21.81
N THR A 164 12.33 -1.32 -23.11
CA THR A 164 10.99 -1.09 -23.67
C THR A 164 10.27 -2.39 -24.06
N GLN A 165 11.00 -3.50 -24.19
CA GLN A 165 10.44 -4.79 -24.57
C GLN A 165 11.09 -5.92 -23.79
N LEU A 166 10.26 -6.84 -23.28
CA LEU A 166 10.73 -8.10 -22.73
C LEU A 166 11.08 -9.08 -23.86
N PRO A 167 12.21 -9.82 -23.80
CA PRO A 167 12.54 -10.82 -24.80
C PRO A 167 11.52 -11.97 -24.72
N SER A 168 11.09 -12.50 -25.87
CA SER A 168 10.11 -13.58 -25.90
C SER A 168 10.57 -14.85 -25.19
N SER A 169 11.89 -15.08 -25.09
CA SER A 169 12.45 -16.21 -24.35
C SER A 169 12.39 -16.05 -22.83
N LEU A 170 12.00 -14.87 -22.29
CA LEU A 170 11.84 -14.68 -20.85
C LEU A 170 10.93 -15.76 -20.24
N THR A 171 9.93 -16.19 -21.00
CA THR A 171 8.99 -17.25 -20.63
C THR A 171 9.66 -18.60 -20.37
N ASP A 172 10.86 -18.86 -20.88
CA ASP A 172 11.60 -20.12 -20.68
C ASP A 172 12.35 -20.18 -19.34
N LEU A 173 12.33 -19.11 -18.54
CA LEU A 173 12.98 -19.04 -17.24
C LEU A 173 12.15 -19.75 -16.15
N SER A 174 12.20 -21.08 -16.14
CA SER A 174 11.37 -21.90 -15.24
C SER A 174 11.66 -21.75 -13.75
N GLU A 175 12.86 -21.31 -13.37
CA GLU A 175 13.27 -21.09 -11.96
C GLU A 175 13.16 -19.62 -11.52
N LEU A 176 12.70 -18.71 -12.39
CA LEU A 176 12.59 -17.29 -12.05
C LEU A 176 11.54 -17.08 -10.97
N GLU A 177 11.96 -16.54 -9.82
CA GLU A 177 11.13 -16.27 -8.64
C GLU A 177 10.74 -14.80 -8.58
N VAL A 178 11.67 -13.88 -8.86
CA VAL A 178 11.46 -12.43 -8.73
C VAL A 178 11.84 -11.70 -10.01
N LEU A 179 10.91 -10.88 -10.50
CA LEU A 179 11.06 -10.06 -11.70
C LEU A 179 10.72 -8.59 -11.43
N ILE A 180 11.71 -7.71 -11.61
CA ILE A 180 11.57 -6.27 -11.33
C ILE A 180 11.87 -5.45 -12.60
N PHE A 181 10.86 -4.73 -13.09
CA PHE A 181 10.96 -3.76 -14.20
C PHE A 181 10.39 -2.38 -13.84
N SER A 182 10.21 -2.11 -12.56
CA SER A 182 9.77 -0.80 -12.05
C SER A 182 10.46 0.38 -12.74
N ASP A 183 9.71 1.41 -13.14
CA ASP A 183 10.18 2.62 -13.83
C ASP A 183 10.87 2.34 -15.20
N CYS A 184 10.44 1.29 -15.91
CA CYS A 184 10.79 1.05 -17.32
C CYS A 184 9.72 1.66 -18.24
N LYS A 185 9.90 2.92 -18.64
CA LYS A 185 8.90 3.67 -19.42
C LYS A 185 8.65 3.05 -20.80
N GLY A 186 7.38 2.80 -21.12
CA GLY A 186 6.97 2.29 -22.43
C GLY A 186 7.20 0.79 -22.59
N LEU A 187 7.29 0.06 -21.48
CA LEU A 187 7.41 -1.39 -21.47
C LEU A 187 6.18 -2.03 -22.15
N THR A 188 6.43 -2.88 -23.14
CA THR A 188 5.40 -3.71 -23.78
C THR A 188 5.63 -5.18 -23.46
N PHE A 189 4.55 -5.91 -23.18
CA PHE A 189 4.59 -7.34 -22.94
C PHE A 189 4.51 -8.12 -24.25
N SER A 190 5.43 -9.07 -24.44
CA SER A 190 5.14 -10.27 -25.20
C SER A 190 4.24 -11.19 -24.37
N PRO A 191 3.48 -12.11 -24.98
CA PRO A 191 2.65 -13.02 -24.23
C PRO A 191 3.42 -13.71 -23.10
N LEU A 192 3.00 -13.49 -21.87
CA LEU A 192 3.51 -14.18 -20.69
C LEU A 192 2.86 -15.57 -20.67
N SER A 193 3.41 -16.50 -21.46
CA SER A 193 2.90 -17.87 -21.47
C SER A 193 2.97 -18.52 -20.08
N SER A 194 2.22 -19.60 -19.88
CA SER A 194 2.08 -20.38 -18.63
C SER A 194 3.36 -21.07 -18.12
N SER A 195 4.54 -20.59 -18.48
CA SER A 195 5.85 -21.24 -18.28
C SER A 195 6.71 -20.59 -17.21
N LEU A 196 6.38 -19.36 -16.76
CA LEU A 196 6.98 -18.74 -15.57
C LEU A 196 6.40 -19.38 -14.28
N CYS A 197 6.56 -20.69 -14.13
CA CYS A 197 5.90 -21.50 -13.10
C CYS A 197 6.38 -21.20 -11.67
N SER A 198 7.57 -20.63 -11.51
CA SER A 198 8.18 -20.32 -10.20
C SER A 198 8.05 -18.85 -9.81
N LEU A 199 7.52 -17.99 -10.68
CA LEU A 199 7.48 -16.55 -10.43
C LEU A 199 6.53 -16.25 -9.28
N THR A 200 7.07 -15.73 -8.18
CA THR A 200 6.35 -15.38 -6.95
C THR A 200 6.14 -13.87 -6.84
N GLU A 201 7.04 -13.05 -7.36
CA GLU A 201 6.98 -11.60 -7.24
C GLU A 201 7.21 -10.88 -8.57
N LEU A 202 6.27 -10.01 -8.94
CA LEU A 202 6.30 -9.23 -10.18
C LEU A 202 6.09 -7.74 -9.88
N PHE A 203 7.12 -6.93 -10.18
CA PHE A 203 7.12 -5.48 -9.95
C PHE A 203 7.19 -4.71 -11.27
N LEU A 204 6.08 -4.08 -11.63
CA LEU A 204 5.85 -3.37 -12.89
C LEU A 204 5.37 -1.94 -12.68
N ASN A 205 5.77 -1.35 -11.56
CA ASN A 205 5.36 -0.03 -11.17
C ASN A 205 5.90 1.05 -12.14
N ASP A 206 5.13 2.10 -12.41
CA ASP A 206 5.54 3.29 -13.17
C ASP A 206 6.17 2.99 -14.56
N CYS A 207 5.61 2.01 -15.26
CA CYS A 207 6.10 1.55 -16.58
C CYS A 207 5.36 2.20 -17.77
N ASN A 208 4.44 3.13 -17.51
CA ASN A 208 3.49 3.70 -18.49
C ASN A 208 2.63 2.63 -19.18
N LEU A 209 2.23 1.57 -18.45
CA LEU A 209 1.37 0.54 -19.00
C LEU A 209 -0.03 1.10 -19.28
N MET A 210 -0.45 1.02 -20.54
CA MET A 210 -1.81 1.38 -20.97
C MET A 210 -2.79 0.20 -20.83
N GLU A 211 -2.27 -1.02 -20.87
CA GLU A 211 -3.02 -2.27 -20.70
C GLU A 211 -2.13 -3.27 -19.97
N VAL A 212 -2.74 -4.14 -19.17
CA VAL A 212 -2.08 -5.30 -18.56
C VAL A 212 -2.50 -6.53 -19.37
N PRO A 213 -1.57 -7.38 -19.84
CA PRO A 213 -1.90 -8.46 -20.75
C PRO A 213 -2.78 -9.52 -20.09
N ASP A 214 -3.74 -10.07 -20.85
CA ASP A 214 -4.70 -11.07 -20.35
C ASP A 214 -4.02 -12.36 -19.84
N ASP A 215 -2.84 -12.72 -20.34
CA ASP A 215 -2.13 -13.92 -19.89
C ASP A 215 -1.39 -13.76 -18.57
N ILE A 216 -1.38 -12.57 -17.95
CA ILE A 216 -0.90 -12.40 -16.57
C ILE A 216 -1.61 -13.35 -15.60
N GLY A 217 -2.88 -13.65 -15.86
CA GLY A 217 -3.69 -14.60 -15.09
C GLY A 217 -3.24 -16.05 -15.18
N CYS A 218 -2.24 -16.37 -16.02
CA CYS A 218 -1.69 -17.71 -16.20
C CYS A 218 -0.44 -17.97 -15.32
N LEU A 219 -0.06 -17.07 -14.42
CA LEU A 219 1.10 -17.21 -13.53
C LEU A 219 0.70 -18.02 -12.27
N PRO A 220 1.08 -19.32 -12.16
CA PRO A 220 0.50 -20.23 -11.17
C PRO A 220 1.06 -20.08 -9.75
N SER A 221 2.19 -19.39 -9.59
CA SER A 221 2.89 -19.24 -8.31
C SER A 221 2.97 -17.81 -7.82
N LEU A 222 2.37 -16.85 -8.53
CA LEU A 222 2.50 -15.43 -8.22
C LEU A 222 1.83 -15.12 -6.88
N LEU A 223 2.59 -14.59 -5.94
CA LEU A 223 2.17 -14.18 -4.59
C LEU A 223 1.98 -12.66 -4.48
N LEU A 224 2.84 -11.90 -5.16
CA LEU A 224 2.87 -10.44 -5.14
C LEU A 224 2.86 -9.87 -6.56
N LEU A 225 1.92 -8.96 -6.82
CA LEU A 225 1.85 -8.18 -8.05
C LEU A 225 1.78 -6.69 -7.73
N GLU A 226 2.79 -5.93 -8.16
CA GLU A 226 2.82 -4.48 -8.05
C GLU A 226 2.73 -3.81 -9.42
N LEU A 227 1.71 -2.96 -9.58
CA LEU A 227 1.35 -2.26 -10.81
C LEU A 227 1.12 -0.76 -10.57
N CYS A 228 1.66 -0.20 -9.49
CA CYS A 228 1.47 1.19 -9.09
C CYS A 228 1.89 2.18 -10.20
N ALA A 229 1.31 3.38 -10.18
CA ALA A 229 1.65 4.49 -11.06
C ALA A 229 1.59 4.17 -12.57
N ASN A 230 0.67 3.30 -12.99
CA ASN A 230 0.41 3.00 -14.39
C ASN A 230 -0.88 3.66 -14.90
N ASP A 231 -1.10 3.58 -16.21
CA ASP A 231 -2.10 4.35 -16.95
C ASP A 231 -3.22 3.48 -17.55
N PHE A 232 -3.35 2.22 -17.12
CA PHE A 232 -4.41 1.32 -17.59
C PHE A 232 -5.78 1.70 -17.01
N GLU A 233 -6.83 1.51 -17.81
CA GLU A 233 -8.21 1.82 -17.41
C GLU A 233 -8.87 0.68 -16.62
N SER A 234 -8.42 -0.56 -16.83
CA SER A 234 -8.94 -1.75 -16.16
C SER A 234 -7.87 -2.83 -16.08
N LEU A 235 -8.00 -3.71 -15.09
CA LEU A 235 -7.23 -4.96 -15.04
C LEU A 235 -7.94 -6.04 -15.90
N PRO A 236 -7.19 -6.98 -16.50
CA PRO A 236 -7.75 -8.07 -17.27
C PRO A 236 -8.60 -8.99 -16.38
N ARG A 237 -9.68 -9.56 -16.93
CA ARG A 237 -10.57 -10.47 -16.18
C ARG A 237 -9.84 -11.72 -15.68
N SER A 238 -8.78 -12.12 -16.36
CA SER A 238 -7.94 -13.26 -16.00
C SER A 238 -7.21 -13.09 -14.67
N ILE A 239 -7.14 -11.87 -14.10
CA ILE A 239 -6.48 -11.65 -12.81
C ILE A 239 -7.08 -12.52 -11.69
N LYS A 240 -8.36 -12.89 -11.79
CA LYS A 240 -9.03 -13.81 -10.88
C LYS A 240 -8.44 -15.23 -10.89
N ASN A 241 -7.76 -15.61 -11.97
CA ASN A 241 -7.14 -16.92 -12.13
C ASN A 241 -5.78 -17.03 -11.42
N LEU A 242 -5.26 -15.93 -10.85
CA LEU A 242 -4.02 -15.94 -10.07
C LEU A 242 -4.24 -16.61 -8.70
N SER A 243 -4.34 -17.94 -8.71
CA SER A 243 -4.78 -18.76 -7.57
C SER A 243 -3.86 -18.75 -6.36
N LYS A 244 -2.69 -18.09 -6.40
CA LYS A 244 -1.85 -17.90 -5.21
C LYS A 244 -1.61 -16.44 -4.87
N LEU A 245 -2.17 -15.50 -5.62
CA LEU A 245 -1.89 -14.08 -5.41
C LEU A 245 -2.40 -13.67 -4.04
N GLN A 246 -1.48 -13.24 -3.18
CA GLN A 246 -1.77 -12.77 -1.82
C GLN A 246 -1.84 -11.24 -1.77
N LYS A 247 -1.08 -10.53 -2.62
CA LYS A 247 -1.00 -9.07 -2.55
C LYS A 247 -0.99 -8.43 -3.93
N LEU A 248 -1.90 -7.48 -4.12
CA LEU A 248 -2.05 -6.66 -5.31
C LEU A 248 -1.92 -5.18 -4.94
N ARG A 249 -1.00 -4.47 -5.59
CA ARG A 249 -0.81 -3.02 -5.40
C ARG A 249 -1.06 -2.27 -6.70
N LEU A 250 -1.93 -1.26 -6.62
CA LEU A 250 -2.45 -0.46 -7.72
C LEU A 250 -2.37 1.04 -7.39
N ASN A 251 -1.56 1.45 -6.42
CA ASN A 251 -1.48 2.84 -5.98
C ASN A 251 -1.15 3.77 -7.16
N ASP A 252 -1.72 4.96 -7.20
CA ASP A 252 -1.48 6.00 -8.20
C ASP A 252 -1.84 5.60 -9.65
N CYS A 253 -2.64 4.54 -9.84
CA CYS A 253 -3.25 4.21 -11.13
C CYS A 253 -4.40 5.18 -11.46
N ASN A 254 -4.06 6.40 -11.87
CA ASN A 254 -5.01 7.52 -11.99
C ASN A 254 -6.06 7.34 -13.11
N LYS A 255 -5.84 6.43 -14.05
CA LYS A 255 -6.79 6.10 -15.13
C LYS A 255 -7.64 4.86 -14.84
N LEU A 256 -7.32 4.09 -13.79
CA LEU A 256 -8.07 2.90 -13.41
C LEU A 256 -9.51 3.26 -13.06
N GLN A 257 -10.48 2.66 -13.75
CA GLN A 257 -11.92 2.90 -13.58
C GLN A 257 -12.62 1.75 -12.86
N SER A 258 -12.16 0.53 -13.06
CA SER A 258 -12.79 -0.67 -12.50
C SER A 258 -11.76 -1.75 -12.19
N ILE A 259 -12.01 -2.50 -11.12
CA ILE A 259 -11.29 -3.73 -10.78
C ILE A 259 -12.24 -4.92 -11.06
N PRO A 260 -11.81 -5.99 -11.75
CA PRO A 260 -12.61 -7.18 -12.00
C PRO A 260 -12.65 -8.10 -10.76
N GLU A 261 -13.20 -9.30 -10.91
CA GLU A 261 -13.24 -10.34 -9.88
C GLU A 261 -11.85 -10.60 -9.25
N PHE A 262 -11.84 -10.80 -7.93
CA PHE A 262 -10.59 -10.99 -7.17
C PHE A 262 -10.10 -12.44 -7.26
N PRO A 263 -8.77 -12.67 -7.32
CA PRO A 263 -8.23 -14.01 -7.16
C PRO A 263 -8.49 -14.54 -5.75
N SER A 264 -8.85 -15.82 -5.61
CA SER A 264 -9.35 -16.46 -4.38
C SER A 264 -8.45 -16.35 -3.14
N TYR A 265 -7.14 -16.17 -3.34
CA TYR A 265 -6.17 -16.06 -2.24
C TYR A 265 -5.74 -14.63 -1.90
N LEU A 266 -6.29 -13.59 -2.56
CA LEU A 266 -5.89 -12.17 -2.40
C LEU A 266 -6.08 -11.60 -0.97
N GLN A 267 -5.04 -11.60 -0.14
CA GLN A 267 -5.10 -11.10 1.24
C GLN A 267 -5.09 -9.58 1.30
N LYS A 268 -4.36 -8.93 0.40
CA LYS A 268 -4.15 -7.49 0.45
C LYS A 268 -4.35 -6.84 -0.91
N LEU A 269 -5.20 -5.82 -0.95
CA LEU A 269 -5.38 -4.92 -2.09
C LEU A 269 -5.11 -3.49 -1.66
N GLU A 270 -4.16 -2.84 -2.30
CA GLU A 270 -3.90 -1.42 -2.11
C GLU A 270 -4.20 -0.68 -3.43
N ALA A 271 -5.13 0.26 -3.40
CA ALA A 271 -5.49 1.12 -4.50
C ALA A 271 -5.64 2.56 -3.99
N MET A 272 -4.51 3.19 -3.68
CA MET A 272 -4.45 4.57 -3.22
C MET A 272 -4.38 5.54 -4.40
N ASN A 273 -4.95 6.73 -4.27
CA ASN A 273 -4.93 7.79 -5.29
C ASN A 273 -5.47 7.36 -6.68
N CYS A 274 -6.28 6.29 -6.76
CA CYS A 274 -6.95 5.87 -7.99
C CYS A 274 -8.18 6.75 -8.26
N LYS A 275 -7.96 8.00 -8.67
CA LYS A 275 -8.97 9.06 -8.74
C LYS A 275 -10.17 8.75 -9.65
N GLN A 276 -9.99 7.87 -10.62
CA GLN A 276 -11.02 7.48 -11.57
C GLN A 276 -11.74 6.18 -11.23
N LEU A 277 -11.32 5.48 -10.17
CA LEU A 277 -11.88 4.20 -9.78
C LEU A 277 -13.33 4.39 -9.31
N ARG A 278 -14.26 3.72 -10.00
CA ARG A 278 -15.72 3.83 -9.80
C ARG A 278 -16.32 2.54 -9.27
N SER A 279 -15.86 1.39 -9.76
CA SER A 279 -16.45 0.09 -9.46
C SER A 279 -15.43 -0.96 -9.05
N LEU A 280 -15.89 -1.82 -8.15
CA LEU A 280 -15.25 -3.06 -7.73
C LEU A 280 -16.03 -4.24 -8.35
N PRO A 281 -15.54 -5.49 -8.26
CA PRO A 281 -16.35 -6.65 -8.66
C PRO A 281 -17.70 -6.70 -7.94
N ASP A 282 -18.65 -7.45 -8.53
CA ASP A 282 -19.97 -7.62 -7.94
C ASP A 282 -19.87 -8.27 -6.57
N VAL A 283 -20.81 -7.94 -5.70
CA VAL A 283 -20.93 -8.45 -4.34
C VAL A 283 -20.95 -9.97 -4.31
N SER A 284 -21.57 -10.59 -5.32
CA SER A 284 -21.68 -12.05 -5.47
C SER A 284 -20.31 -12.69 -5.73
N ASP A 285 -19.51 -12.09 -6.60
CA ASP A 285 -18.15 -12.54 -6.93
C ASP A 285 -17.21 -12.36 -5.73
N PHE A 286 -17.41 -11.28 -4.97
CA PHE A 286 -16.69 -11.04 -3.73
C PHE A 286 -17.05 -12.04 -2.63
N ALA A 287 -18.32 -12.40 -2.52
CA ALA A 287 -18.79 -13.39 -1.56
C ALA A 287 -18.19 -14.78 -1.84
N GLU A 288 -18.01 -15.15 -3.12
CA GLU A 288 -17.31 -16.38 -3.53
C GLU A 288 -15.83 -16.35 -3.11
N PHE A 289 -15.13 -15.24 -3.36
CA PHE A 289 -13.76 -15.00 -2.91
C PHE A 289 -13.56 -15.20 -1.39
N VAL A 290 -14.49 -14.70 -0.57
CA VAL A 290 -14.45 -14.89 0.90
C VAL A 290 -14.80 -16.33 1.30
N THR A 291 -15.50 -17.10 0.45
CA THR A 291 -15.99 -18.45 0.74
C THR A 291 -14.96 -19.56 0.56
N GLU A 292 -13.98 -19.42 -0.36
CA GLU A 292 -13.01 -20.49 -0.68
C GLU A 292 -11.87 -20.67 0.34
N ARG A 293 -11.65 -19.70 1.24
CA ARG A 293 -10.50 -19.62 2.15
C ARG A 293 -10.47 -20.57 3.36
N TRP A 294 -11.37 -21.54 3.43
CA TRP A 294 -11.55 -22.37 4.62
C TRP A 294 -10.94 -23.77 4.50
N ILE A 295 -10.13 -24.03 3.47
CA ILE A 295 -9.66 -25.39 3.15
C ILE A 295 -8.15 -25.60 3.38
N ASP A 296 -7.32 -24.57 3.58
CA ASP A 296 -5.85 -24.75 3.70
C ASP A 296 -5.34 -24.61 5.13
N ASP A 297 -4.82 -25.73 5.68
CA ASP A 297 -4.39 -25.92 7.07
C ASP A 297 -2.96 -25.40 7.36
N ASP A 298 -2.26 -24.78 6.39
CA ASP A 298 -0.86 -24.40 6.56
C ASP A 298 -0.53 -22.98 6.05
N LEU A 299 -0.05 -22.13 6.98
CA LEU A 299 0.76 -20.89 6.83
C LEU A 299 0.10 -19.55 7.26
N HIS A 300 0.59 -19.04 8.40
CA HIS A 300 0.71 -17.63 8.80
C HIS A 300 -0.52 -16.73 8.64
N PHE A 301 -1.36 -16.76 9.70
CA PHE A 301 -2.36 -15.78 10.12
C PHE A 301 -2.16 -14.36 9.56
N MET A 302 -2.91 -13.94 8.54
CA MET A 302 -2.87 -12.57 8.02
C MET A 302 -4.26 -12.05 7.71
N ASP A 303 -4.54 -10.83 8.17
CA ASP A 303 -5.80 -10.11 7.98
C ASP A 303 -6.10 -9.88 6.49
N THR A 304 -7.38 -9.88 6.12
CA THR A 304 -7.78 -9.45 4.77
C THR A 304 -7.91 -7.94 4.76
N ILE A 305 -7.06 -7.26 4.01
CA ILE A 305 -6.92 -5.80 4.08
C ILE A 305 -7.12 -5.20 2.69
N PHE A 306 -8.20 -4.43 2.53
CA PHE A 306 -8.49 -3.70 1.30
C PHE A 306 -8.46 -2.19 1.56
N VAL A 307 -7.58 -1.50 0.84
CA VAL A 307 -7.30 -0.07 1.05
C VAL A 307 -7.56 0.73 -0.22
N PHE A 308 -8.45 1.70 -0.10
CA PHE A 308 -8.83 2.63 -1.14
C PHE A 308 -8.70 4.07 -0.62
N THR A 309 -7.49 4.59 -0.52
CA THR A 309 -7.29 5.97 -0.06
C THR A 309 -7.43 6.94 -1.23
N ASN A 310 -8.09 8.09 -1.05
CA ASN A 310 -8.21 9.12 -2.10
C ASN A 310 -8.83 8.62 -3.43
N CYS A 311 -9.83 7.73 -3.34
CA CYS A 311 -10.62 7.21 -4.46
C CYS A 311 -12.04 7.83 -4.47
N PRO A 312 -12.20 9.13 -4.78
CA PRO A 312 -13.44 9.88 -4.51
C PRO A 312 -14.64 9.49 -5.38
N ARG A 313 -14.42 8.72 -6.44
CA ARG A 313 -15.48 8.26 -7.36
C ARG A 313 -16.00 6.87 -7.02
N LEU A 314 -15.44 6.23 -6.00
CA LEU A 314 -15.75 4.86 -5.65
C LEU A 314 -17.14 4.79 -4.99
N ASN A 315 -17.96 3.86 -5.45
CA ASN A 315 -19.32 3.71 -4.95
C ASN A 315 -19.33 3.16 -3.52
N GLN A 316 -19.73 3.98 -2.54
CA GLN A 316 -19.85 3.60 -1.13
C GLN A 316 -20.71 2.34 -0.91
N LYS A 317 -21.77 2.17 -1.71
CA LYS A 317 -22.68 1.02 -1.60
C LYS A 317 -21.96 -0.32 -1.81
N ALA A 318 -20.96 -0.37 -2.69
CA ALA A 318 -20.22 -1.61 -2.96
C ALA A 318 -19.50 -2.13 -1.70
N PHE A 319 -18.95 -1.23 -0.89
CA PHE A 319 -18.29 -1.59 0.36
C PHE A 319 -19.25 -2.02 1.46
N ASP A 320 -20.40 -1.35 1.54
CA ASP A 320 -21.45 -1.72 2.49
C ASP A 320 -21.93 -3.15 2.22
N ASP A 321 -22.17 -3.48 0.95
CA ASP A 321 -22.60 -4.81 0.54
C ASP A 321 -21.48 -5.86 0.78
N ILE A 322 -20.22 -5.52 0.51
CA ILE A 322 -19.05 -6.38 0.81
C ILE A 322 -18.96 -6.73 2.30
N VAL A 323 -19.05 -5.74 3.19
CA VAL A 323 -18.94 -5.97 4.63
C VAL A 323 -20.14 -6.76 5.11
N LYS A 324 -21.34 -6.44 4.62
CA LYS A 324 -22.57 -7.16 4.93
C LYS A 324 -22.51 -8.64 4.55
N GLU A 325 -22.00 -8.98 3.36
CA GLU A 325 -21.81 -10.37 2.93
C GLU A 325 -20.70 -11.09 3.74
N SER A 326 -19.60 -10.38 4.05
CA SER A 326 -18.54 -10.92 4.90
C SER A 326 -19.09 -11.31 6.28
N LEU A 327 -19.95 -10.47 6.87
CA LEU A 327 -20.62 -10.72 8.15
C LEU A 327 -21.62 -11.88 8.08
N LEU A 328 -22.45 -11.92 7.02
CA LEU A 328 -23.39 -13.01 6.75
C LEU A 328 -22.72 -14.38 6.77
N ARG A 329 -21.48 -14.48 6.26
CA ARG A 329 -20.76 -15.75 6.21
C ARG A 329 -20.18 -16.15 7.56
N VAL A 330 -19.62 -15.20 8.32
CA VAL A 330 -19.17 -15.43 9.72
C VAL A 330 -20.30 -16.04 10.54
N GLN A 331 -21.53 -15.55 10.38
CA GLN A 331 -22.71 -16.08 11.07
C GLN A 331 -23.08 -17.52 10.67
N ARG A 332 -22.89 -17.89 9.39
CA ARG A 332 -23.21 -19.24 8.86
C ARG A 332 -22.15 -20.31 9.18
N MET A 333 -20.94 -19.95 9.58
CA MET A 333 -19.87 -20.92 9.81
C MET A 333 -19.90 -21.56 11.19
N GLN A 334 -20.27 -20.80 12.24
CA GLN A 334 -20.42 -21.38 13.58
C GLN A 334 -21.59 -22.38 13.68
N THR A 335 -22.53 -22.38 12.73
CA THR A 335 -23.66 -23.31 12.69
C THR A 335 -23.32 -24.66 12.04
N THR A 336 -22.19 -24.73 11.31
CA THR A 336 -21.79 -25.91 10.52
C THR A 336 -20.56 -26.62 11.11
N SER A 337 -19.86 -26.00 12.07
CA SER A 337 -18.73 -26.63 12.78
C SER A 337 -19.24 -27.73 13.71
N GLN A 338 -19.11 -29.00 13.29
CA GLN A 338 -19.39 -30.16 14.14
C GLN A 338 -18.20 -30.60 15.00
N ASN A 339 -17.10 -29.84 15.02
CA ASN A 339 -15.85 -30.27 15.65
C ASN A 339 -15.41 -29.31 16.77
N PRO A 340 -15.72 -29.61 18.04
CA PRO A 340 -15.45 -28.74 19.18
C PRO A 340 -13.95 -28.48 19.45
N GLU A 341 -13.06 -29.33 18.95
CA GLU A 341 -11.59 -29.16 19.11
C GLU A 341 -10.97 -28.11 18.15
N LYS A 342 -11.71 -27.64 17.13
CA LYS A 342 -11.28 -26.57 16.20
C LYS A 342 -12.00 -25.23 16.47
N GLU A 343 -12.77 -25.11 17.55
CA GLU A 343 -13.59 -23.92 17.88
C GLU A 343 -12.77 -22.64 18.17
N ASP A 344 -11.48 -22.77 18.47
CA ASP A 344 -10.62 -21.63 18.80
C ASP A 344 -10.15 -20.79 17.59
N MET A 345 -10.45 -21.21 16.36
CA MET A 345 -9.73 -20.76 15.15
C MET A 345 -10.56 -19.95 14.14
N ILE A 346 -11.53 -19.12 14.58
CA ILE A 346 -12.26 -18.22 13.67
C ILE A 346 -11.79 -16.77 13.85
N ARG A 347 -10.63 -16.44 13.29
CA ARG A 347 -10.18 -15.04 13.17
C ARG A 347 -9.78 -14.72 11.75
N THR A 348 -10.70 -14.13 11.01
CA THR A 348 -10.36 -13.37 9.80
C THR A 348 -10.80 -11.92 10.00
N PRO A 349 -9.94 -11.05 10.55
CA PRO A 349 -10.19 -9.62 10.51
C PRO A 349 -10.22 -9.21 9.04
N VAL A 350 -11.42 -8.90 8.56
CA VAL A 350 -11.58 -8.15 7.32
C VAL A 350 -11.47 -6.69 7.72
N SER A 351 -10.52 -5.96 7.13
CA SER A 351 -10.39 -4.52 7.30
C SER A 351 -10.49 -3.86 5.92
N ILE A 352 -11.45 -2.95 5.79
CA ILE A 352 -11.68 -2.22 4.56
C ILE A 352 -11.61 -0.73 4.86
N TRP A 353 -10.86 -0.03 4.03
CA TRP A 353 -10.61 1.40 4.16
C TRP A 353 -10.98 2.09 2.86
N PHE A 354 -11.85 3.10 2.90
CA PHE A 354 -12.27 3.83 1.72
C PHE A 354 -12.73 5.27 2.04
N PRO A 355 -12.84 6.16 1.04
CA PRO A 355 -13.27 7.53 1.26
C PRO A 355 -14.76 7.57 1.58
N GLY A 356 -15.13 8.26 2.66
CA GLY A 356 -16.52 8.39 3.07
C GLY A 356 -16.65 9.06 4.44
N SER A 357 -17.81 9.64 4.70
CA SER A 357 -18.02 10.54 5.83
C SER A 357 -19.12 10.08 6.79
N GLU A 358 -19.70 8.92 6.55
CA GLU A 358 -20.91 8.41 7.22
C GLU A 358 -20.75 6.93 7.59
N ILE A 359 -21.43 6.54 8.67
CA ILE A 359 -21.53 5.15 9.11
C ILE A 359 -22.66 4.46 8.33
N PRO A 360 -22.43 3.27 7.75
CA PRO A 360 -23.45 2.55 6.98
C PRO A 360 -24.74 2.29 7.75
N ASP A 361 -25.87 2.25 7.03
CA ASP A 361 -27.18 2.30 7.67
C ASP A 361 -27.57 1.05 8.48
N TRP A 362 -26.89 -0.06 8.25
CA TRP A 362 -27.15 -1.32 8.94
C TRP A 362 -26.42 -1.44 10.29
N PHE A 363 -25.55 -0.48 10.66
CA PHE A 363 -24.97 -0.44 12.00
C PHE A 363 -26.03 -0.08 13.04
N SER A 364 -26.32 -1.02 13.93
CA SER A 364 -27.37 -0.90 14.95
C SER A 364 -27.08 0.12 16.04
N HIS A 365 -25.81 0.32 16.38
CA HIS A 365 -25.37 1.32 17.36
C HIS A 365 -24.44 2.31 16.65
N ARG A 366 -24.70 3.61 16.80
CA ARG A 366 -23.87 4.69 16.24
C ARG A 366 -23.69 5.78 17.29
N SER A 367 -22.51 6.38 17.31
CA SER A 367 -22.16 7.43 18.27
C SER A 367 -21.28 8.49 17.59
N PHE A 368 -21.49 9.75 17.94
CA PHE A 368 -20.53 10.81 17.61
C PHE A 368 -19.30 10.71 18.51
N GLY A 369 -18.14 11.00 17.93
CA GLY A 369 -16.86 10.86 18.61
C GLY A 369 -16.36 9.42 18.65
N SER A 370 -15.40 9.18 19.54
CA SER A 370 -14.54 8.01 19.52
C SER A 370 -14.95 6.92 20.51
N SER A 371 -16.17 6.98 21.07
CA SER A 371 -16.62 6.03 22.10
C SER A 371 -18.08 5.65 21.88
N ILE A 372 -18.41 4.40 22.17
CA ILE A 372 -19.77 3.88 22.09
C ILE A 372 -20.00 2.80 23.14
N ASP A 373 -21.14 2.89 23.82
CA ASP A 373 -21.60 1.89 24.76
C ASP A 373 -22.70 1.04 24.12
N VAL A 374 -22.58 -0.28 24.24
CA VAL A 374 -23.46 -1.27 23.64
C VAL A 374 -23.90 -2.23 24.74
N GLN A 375 -25.22 -2.29 24.98
CA GLN A 375 -25.80 -3.21 25.93
C GLN A 375 -26.28 -4.46 25.20
N LEU A 376 -25.74 -5.62 25.57
CA LEU A 376 -26.16 -6.88 24.99
C LEU A 376 -27.08 -7.64 25.96
N ALA A 377 -28.21 -8.14 25.46
CA ALA A 377 -29.16 -8.93 26.24
C ALA A 377 -28.68 -10.39 26.37
N PRO A 378 -28.94 -11.05 27.51
CA PRO A 378 -28.53 -12.44 27.74
C PRO A 378 -29.28 -13.41 26.80
N PRO A 379 -28.68 -14.58 26.48
CA PRO A 379 -29.23 -15.56 25.54
C PRO A 379 -30.65 -16.02 25.88
N GLN A 380 -31.00 -16.06 27.18
CA GLN A 380 -32.27 -16.60 27.68
C GLN A 380 -33.49 -15.69 27.41
N HIS A 381 -33.26 -14.40 27.14
CA HIS A 381 -34.31 -13.43 26.78
C HIS A 381 -34.40 -13.15 25.28
N ASN A 382 -33.46 -13.67 24.49
CA ASN A 382 -33.55 -13.67 23.04
C ASN A 382 -34.40 -14.86 22.59
N ARG A 383 -35.46 -14.64 21.80
CA ARG A 383 -36.38 -15.71 21.33
C ARG A 383 -35.71 -16.80 20.47
N SER A 384 -34.43 -16.67 20.20
CA SER A 384 -33.60 -17.50 19.35
C SER A 384 -32.26 -17.66 20.08
N ASN A 385 -31.89 -18.89 20.45
CA ASN A 385 -30.62 -19.28 21.10
C ASN A 385 -29.39 -18.92 20.23
N CYS A 386 -29.12 -17.63 20.01
CA CYS A 386 -28.08 -17.15 19.12
C CYS A 386 -26.78 -16.93 19.88
N LYS A 387 -25.70 -17.63 19.51
CA LYS A 387 -24.36 -17.47 20.07
C LYS A 387 -23.74 -16.17 19.54
N PHE A 388 -23.28 -15.28 20.42
CA PHE A 388 -22.59 -14.06 19.98
C PHE A 388 -21.22 -14.39 19.38
N LEU A 389 -20.89 -13.70 18.29
CA LEU A 389 -19.68 -13.91 17.50
C LEU A 389 -18.68 -12.79 17.71
N GLY A 390 -19.15 -11.56 17.84
CA GLY A 390 -18.28 -10.40 17.91
C GLY A 390 -18.98 -9.15 17.41
N PHE A 391 -18.17 -8.17 17.00
CA PHE A 391 -18.66 -6.88 16.54
C PHE A 391 -18.21 -6.62 15.12
N ALA A 392 -19.16 -6.21 14.27
CA ALA A 392 -18.81 -5.35 13.15
C ALA A 392 -18.51 -3.95 13.69
N LEU A 393 -17.41 -3.37 13.25
CA LEU A 393 -16.91 -2.06 13.66
C LEU A 393 -16.86 -1.14 12.44
N CYS A 394 -17.31 0.10 12.63
CA CYS A 394 -17.17 1.18 11.67
C CYS A 394 -16.61 2.40 12.36
N ILE A 395 -15.62 3.05 11.74
CA ILE A 395 -15.02 4.27 12.25
C ILE A 395 -14.93 5.25 11.09
N VAL A 396 -15.42 6.47 11.29
CA VAL A 396 -15.19 7.58 10.35
C VAL A 396 -14.09 8.46 10.91
N ILE A 397 -13.02 8.65 10.14
CA ILE A 397 -11.84 9.42 10.53
C ILE A 397 -11.75 10.67 9.69
N VAL A 398 -11.52 11.78 10.38
CA VAL A 398 -11.21 13.08 9.79
C VAL A 398 -9.71 13.28 9.88
N PHE A 399 -9.10 13.68 8.77
CA PHE A 399 -7.69 14.06 8.68
C PHE A 399 -7.56 15.58 8.64
N GLU A 400 -6.78 16.15 9.56
CA GLU A 400 -6.50 17.58 9.67
C GLU A 400 -5.12 17.85 9.04
N GLU A 401 -5.06 18.07 7.73
CA GLU A 401 -3.82 18.26 6.97
C GLU A 401 -2.73 17.21 7.30
N PHE A 402 -2.93 15.99 6.78
CA PHE A 402 -1.99 14.89 6.98
C PHE A 402 -0.78 15.01 6.03
N TYR A 403 0.43 15.05 6.61
CA TYR A 403 1.71 15.06 5.89
C TYR A 403 2.52 13.81 6.22
N TYR A 404 3.23 13.27 5.23
CA TYR A 404 4.03 12.06 5.36
C TYR A 404 5.48 12.30 4.92
N GLU A 405 6.44 11.84 5.71
CA GLU A 405 7.88 11.98 5.43
C GLU A 405 8.62 10.63 5.28
N GLU A 406 8.12 9.48 5.78
CA GLU A 406 8.87 8.21 5.75
C GLU A 406 8.08 6.98 5.24
N PRO A 407 8.49 6.29 4.14
CA PRO A 407 7.76 5.24 3.40
C PRO A 407 7.22 3.97 4.09
N SER A 408 7.41 3.72 5.38
CA SER A 408 7.32 2.34 5.91
C SER A 408 6.39 2.09 7.11
N SER A 409 5.49 3.01 7.47
CA SER A 409 4.62 2.82 8.64
C SER A 409 3.23 2.28 8.30
N LEU A 410 2.90 1.10 8.83
CA LEU A 410 1.52 0.62 8.98
C LEU A 410 0.83 1.50 10.03
N TYR A 411 -0.06 2.39 9.58
CA TYR A 411 -0.95 3.09 10.50
C TYR A 411 -2.08 2.16 10.92
N SER A 412 -2.57 2.36 12.13
CA SER A 412 -3.72 1.59 12.58
C SER A 412 -4.53 2.39 13.57
N ILE A 413 -5.83 2.16 13.56
CA ILE A 413 -6.71 2.76 14.55
C ILE A 413 -6.87 1.72 15.63
N SER A 414 -6.22 1.99 16.74
CA SER A 414 -6.34 1.16 17.92
C SER A 414 -7.69 1.38 18.57
N TYR A 415 -8.20 0.35 19.23
CA TYR A 415 -9.36 0.48 20.08
C TYR A 415 -9.24 -0.42 21.30
N LYS A 416 -9.98 -0.08 22.34
CA LYS A 416 -10.13 -0.87 23.56
C LYS A 416 -11.59 -1.15 23.70
N CYS A 417 -11.89 -2.42 23.86
CA CYS A 417 -13.19 -2.89 24.26
C CYS A 417 -13.13 -3.15 25.76
N HIS A 418 -13.82 -2.32 26.54
CA HIS A 418 -14.10 -2.57 27.94
C HIS A 418 -15.44 -3.29 28.03
N TYR A 419 -15.56 -4.33 28.84
CA TYR A 419 -16.87 -4.87 29.16
C TYR A 419 -17.06 -5.07 30.64
N LYS A 420 -18.30 -4.88 31.08
CA LYS A 420 -18.75 -5.03 32.45
C LYS A 420 -19.88 -6.03 32.54
N ILE A 421 -19.71 -7.03 33.40
CA ILE A 421 -20.74 -8.00 33.77
C ILE A 421 -21.45 -7.47 35.03
N ASN A 422 -22.72 -7.84 35.24
CA ASN A 422 -23.54 -7.40 36.39
C ASN A 422 -22.88 -7.61 37.76
N HIS A 423 -21.95 -8.57 37.91
CA HIS A 423 -21.21 -8.80 39.16
C HIS A 423 -20.11 -7.77 39.46
N GLY A 424 -19.88 -6.80 38.57
CA GLY A 424 -19.00 -5.65 38.80
C GLY A 424 -17.59 -5.79 38.23
N ASP A 425 -17.23 -6.95 37.69
CA ASP A 425 -15.93 -7.16 37.05
C ASP A 425 -15.84 -6.40 35.71
N GLU A 426 -14.73 -5.70 35.50
CA GLU A 426 -14.41 -4.96 34.28
C GLU A 426 -13.17 -5.57 33.63
N PHE A 427 -13.28 -5.91 32.34
CA PHE A 427 -12.18 -6.43 31.55
C PHE A 427 -11.94 -5.53 30.34
N ALA A 428 -10.67 -5.39 29.93
CA ALA A 428 -10.28 -4.56 28.79
C ALA A 428 -9.46 -5.36 27.78
N TYR A 429 -9.88 -5.34 26.52
CA TYR A 429 -9.23 -6.03 25.43
C TYR A 429 -8.82 -5.03 24.34
N PRO A 430 -7.52 -4.93 24.02
CA PRO A 430 -7.08 -4.12 22.90
C PRO A 430 -7.43 -4.81 21.57
N GLY A 431 -7.73 -4.01 20.57
CA GLY A 431 -7.85 -4.41 19.18
C GLY A 431 -7.30 -3.31 18.27
N SER A 432 -7.16 -3.62 16.99
CA SER A 432 -6.72 -2.65 16.00
C SER A 432 -7.46 -2.85 14.69
N LEU A 433 -7.96 -1.77 14.12
CA LEU A 433 -8.47 -1.75 12.76
C LEU A 433 -7.34 -1.26 11.87
N GLY A 434 -6.79 -2.17 11.05
CA GLY A 434 -5.60 -1.91 10.25
C GLY A 434 -5.87 -0.86 9.16
N VAL A 435 -5.00 0.15 9.08
CA VAL A 435 -5.06 1.25 8.09
C VAL A 435 -3.72 1.31 7.36
N CYS A 436 -3.54 0.51 6.31
CA CYS A 436 -2.26 0.55 5.60
C CYS A 436 -2.18 1.79 4.71
N VAL A 437 -1.23 2.69 4.99
CA VAL A 437 -0.83 3.78 4.10
C VAL A 437 0.62 3.50 3.72
N ASN A 438 0.86 2.56 2.80
CA ASN A 438 2.22 2.36 2.29
C ASN A 438 2.50 3.39 1.19
N GLY A 439 3.42 4.32 1.48
CA GLY A 439 3.86 5.36 0.56
C GLY A 439 5.06 4.97 -0.31
N ASP A 440 5.21 3.69 -0.66
CA ASP A 440 6.42 3.18 -1.36
C ASP A 440 6.57 3.75 -2.79
N TYR A 441 5.50 4.30 -3.37
CA TYR A 441 5.53 4.86 -4.73
C TYR A 441 5.15 6.35 -4.72
N MET A 442 6.18 7.20 -4.63
CA MET A 442 6.16 8.65 -4.89
C MET A 442 5.34 9.56 -3.93
N ASN A 443 6.00 10.64 -3.49
CA ASN A 443 5.48 11.89 -2.90
C ASN A 443 4.21 11.85 -2.03
N LYS A 444 4.39 12.15 -0.73
CA LYS A 444 3.40 12.82 0.16
C LYS A 444 1.93 12.54 -0.19
N THR A 445 1.39 11.43 0.27
CA THR A 445 -0.06 11.17 0.11
C THR A 445 -0.85 12.05 1.08
N PHE A 446 -1.37 13.17 0.58
CA PHE A 446 -2.31 14.01 1.32
C PHE A 446 -3.69 13.33 1.30
N ILE A 447 -4.19 12.93 2.45
CA ILE A 447 -5.56 12.41 2.58
C ILE A 447 -6.52 13.59 2.58
N ASN A 448 -7.34 13.72 1.53
CA ASN A 448 -8.14 14.92 1.28
C ASN A 448 -9.63 14.79 1.65
N SER A 449 -10.02 13.68 2.25
CA SER A 449 -11.41 13.41 2.64
C SER A 449 -11.47 12.65 3.96
N ASP A 450 -12.65 12.70 4.58
CA ASP A 450 -13.02 11.72 5.60
C ASP A 450 -12.86 10.31 5.00
N HIS A 451 -12.46 9.36 5.84
CA HIS A 451 -12.38 7.95 5.46
C HIS A 451 -13.17 7.08 6.42
N VAL A 452 -13.78 6.04 5.87
CA VAL A 452 -14.47 5.01 6.61
C VAL A 452 -13.54 3.81 6.71
N ALA A 453 -13.33 3.35 7.93
CA ALA A 453 -12.71 2.07 8.24
C ALA A 453 -13.81 1.11 8.70
N LEU A 454 -13.98 0.01 7.98
CA LEU A 454 -14.92 -1.06 8.32
C LEU A 454 -14.13 -2.31 8.67
N GLY A 455 -14.59 -3.06 9.67
CA GLY A 455 -14.08 -4.40 9.87
C GLY A 455 -14.90 -5.22 10.84
N TYR A 456 -14.44 -6.44 11.07
CA TYR A 456 -15.04 -7.39 12.00
C TYR A 456 -13.99 -7.85 13.01
N TRP A 457 -14.39 -7.94 14.27
CA TRP A 457 -13.56 -8.52 15.31
C TRP A 457 -14.29 -9.59 16.09
N ASP A 458 -13.65 -10.76 16.19
CA ASP A 458 -14.13 -11.90 16.97
C ASP A 458 -13.89 -11.68 18.46
N TYR A 459 -14.98 -11.73 19.23
CA TYR A 459 -14.97 -11.72 20.70
C TYR A 459 -15.56 -13.00 21.29
N SER A 460 -15.87 -14.00 20.46
CA SER A 460 -16.60 -15.20 20.88
C SER A 460 -15.85 -16.05 21.91
N ASN A 461 -14.52 -16.12 21.83
CA ASN A 461 -13.70 -16.88 22.79
C ASN A 461 -13.47 -16.13 24.12
N LEU A 462 -13.86 -14.86 24.21
CA LEU A 462 -13.56 -14.00 25.36
C LEU A 462 -14.71 -13.93 26.37
N ILE A 463 -15.89 -14.48 26.05
CA ILE A 463 -17.09 -14.37 26.87
C ILE A 463 -17.56 -15.79 27.19
N GLN A 464 -17.00 -16.39 28.25
CA GLN A 464 -17.32 -17.78 28.64
C GLN A 464 -18.61 -17.88 29.49
N ASP A 465 -19.00 -16.83 30.23
CA ASP A 465 -20.12 -16.86 31.18
C ASP A 465 -21.08 -15.69 30.95
N TRP A 466 -22.17 -15.91 30.20
CA TRP A 466 -23.13 -14.89 29.80
C TRP A 466 -24.51 -15.09 30.43
N ASP A 467 -24.57 -14.99 31.75
CA ASP A 467 -25.83 -15.18 32.48
C ASP A 467 -26.64 -13.88 32.69
N ASP A 468 -26.06 -12.72 32.37
CA ASP A 468 -26.58 -11.40 32.73
C ASP A 468 -26.43 -10.33 31.61
N TYR A 469 -27.01 -9.14 31.79
CA TYR A 469 -26.78 -8.00 30.88
C TYR A 469 -25.30 -7.60 30.90
N THR A 470 -24.65 -7.61 29.74
CA THR A 470 -23.25 -7.19 29.60
C THR A 470 -23.20 -5.88 28.82
N THR A 471 -22.56 -4.86 29.41
CA THR A 471 -22.32 -3.58 28.72
C THR A 471 -20.91 -3.57 28.18
N PHE A 472 -20.77 -3.35 26.88
CA PHE A 472 -19.50 -3.17 26.19
C PHE A 472 -19.29 -1.68 25.88
N SER A 473 -18.20 -1.10 26.35
CA SER A 473 -17.74 0.23 26.00
C SER A 473 -16.56 0.12 25.04
N LEU A 474 -16.77 0.49 23.78
CA LEU A 474 -15.71 0.52 22.78
C LEU A 474 -15.20 1.94 22.64
N LYS A 475 -13.90 2.13 22.88
CA LYS A 475 -13.21 3.39 22.66
C LYS A 475 -12.18 3.22 21.56
N PHE A 476 -12.22 4.11 20.58
CA PHE A 476 -11.34 4.16 19.43
C PHE A 476 -10.37 5.33 19.58
N TRP A 477 -9.12 5.16 19.15
CA TRP A 477 -8.16 6.25 19.03
C TRP A 477 -7.11 5.91 17.98
N PRO A 478 -6.58 6.91 17.26
CA PRO A 478 -5.48 6.68 16.33
C PRO A 478 -4.24 6.15 17.06
N SER A 479 -3.49 5.24 16.43
CA SER A 479 -2.17 4.87 16.96
C SER A 479 -1.28 6.12 17.04
N ILE A 480 -0.29 6.08 17.95
CA ILE A 480 0.63 7.20 18.21
C ILE A 480 1.29 7.72 16.91
N ASP A 481 1.43 6.84 15.93
CA ASP A 481 2.08 7.12 14.65
C ASP A 481 1.18 7.82 13.63
N VAL A 482 -0.13 8.02 13.86
CA VAL A 482 -1.02 8.74 12.92
C VAL A 482 -1.17 10.21 13.33
N PRO A 483 -0.26 11.13 12.92
CA PRO A 483 -0.39 12.54 13.28
C PRO A 483 -1.67 13.16 12.68
N ASN A 484 -2.29 14.09 13.40
CA ASN A 484 -3.38 14.94 12.92
C ASN A 484 -4.61 14.23 12.33
N CYS A 485 -5.11 13.19 13.00
CA CYS A 485 -6.42 12.62 12.69
C CYS A 485 -7.28 12.47 13.95
N ARG A 486 -8.60 12.46 13.77
CA ARG A 486 -9.56 12.23 14.84
C ARG A 486 -10.72 11.38 14.38
N VAL A 487 -11.26 10.58 15.30
CA VAL A 487 -12.49 9.83 15.08
C VAL A 487 -13.67 10.80 15.15
N LYS A 488 -14.40 10.94 14.04
CA LYS A 488 -15.60 11.77 13.91
C LYS A 488 -16.82 11.08 14.50
N CYS A 489 -17.00 9.81 14.16
CA CYS A 489 -18.06 8.96 14.69
C CYS A 489 -17.64 7.50 14.59
N CYS A 490 -18.28 6.66 15.41
CA CYS A 490 -18.08 5.23 15.43
C CYS A 490 -19.42 4.49 15.42
N GLY A 491 -19.42 3.32 14.81
CA GLY A 491 -20.57 2.43 14.69
C GLY A 491 -20.19 1.02 15.12
N VAL A 492 -21.11 0.36 15.82
CA VAL A 492 -20.96 -1.03 16.26
C VAL A 492 -22.22 -1.81 15.94
N CYS A 493 -22.07 -2.97 15.35
CA CYS A 493 -23.15 -3.94 15.17
C CYS A 493 -22.76 -5.25 15.85
N PRO A 494 -23.46 -5.67 16.92
CA PRO A 494 -23.30 -7.00 17.49
C PRO A 494 -23.70 -8.07 16.47
N ILE A 495 -22.89 -9.12 16.36
CA ILE A 495 -23.09 -10.22 15.41
C ILE A 495 -23.33 -11.50 16.19
N TYR A 496 -24.35 -12.26 15.80
CA TYR A 496 -24.73 -13.52 16.44
C TYR A 496 -24.87 -14.65 15.40
N ALA A 497 -24.55 -15.89 15.76
CA ALA A 497 -24.85 -17.09 14.98
C ALA A 497 -26.35 -17.39 15.05
N GLU A 498 -26.97 -17.69 13.91
CA GLU A 498 -28.37 -18.10 13.84
C GLU A 498 -28.51 -19.63 13.87
N PRO A 499 -29.33 -20.22 14.75
CA PRO A 499 -29.66 -21.63 14.62
C PRO A 499 -30.57 -21.86 13.40
N ASN A 500 -30.02 -22.45 12.33
CA ASN A 500 -30.72 -23.06 11.18
C ASN A 500 -31.39 -22.15 10.12
N THR A 501 -30.65 -21.26 9.44
CA THR A 501 -31.17 -20.54 8.27
C THR A 501 -30.23 -20.61 7.06
N THR A 502 -30.76 -21.09 5.93
CA THR A 502 -30.03 -21.28 4.66
C THR A 502 -30.43 -20.28 3.55
N SER A 503 -31.27 -19.27 3.81
CA SER A 503 -31.79 -18.38 2.75
C SER A 503 -31.49 -16.88 2.95
N VAL A 504 -31.01 -16.22 1.88
CA VAL A 504 -30.62 -14.79 1.80
C VAL A 504 -31.79 -13.81 1.98
N GLU A 505 -33.00 -14.15 1.54
CA GLU A 505 -34.14 -13.21 1.50
C GLU A 505 -34.76 -12.88 2.87
N LYS A 506 -34.61 -13.75 3.88
CA LYS A 506 -35.16 -13.52 5.23
C LYS A 506 -34.29 -12.60 6.10
N PHE A 507 -33.04 -12.36 5.70
CA PHE A 507 -32.03 -11.57 6.43
C PHE A 507 -32.38 -10.08 6.56
N VAL A 508 -32.80 -9.43 5.47
CA VAL A 508 -33.17 -8.00 5.46
C VAL A 508 -34.32 -7.74 6.41
N THR A 509 -35.32 -8.61 6.38
CA THR A 509 -36.46 -8.56 7.30
C THR A 509 -36.04 -8.77 8.75
N CYS A 510 -35.01 -9.58 9.05
CA CYS A 510 -34.57 -9.86 10.42
C CYS A 510 -33.78 -8.69 11.02
N ILE A 511 -32.86 -8.05 10.28
CA ILE A 511 -32.18 -6.82 10.75
C ILE A 511 -33.18 -5.68 10.94
N ASP A 512 -34.11 -5.50 9.99
CA ASP A 512 -35.17 -4.50 10.09
C ASP A 512 -36.18 -4.80 11.22
N GLN A 513 -36.45 -6.09 11.52
CA GLN A 513 -37.35 -6.53 12.60
C GLN A 513 -36.69 -6.58 13.99
N GLN A 514 -35.38 -6.85 14.08
CA GLN A 514 -34.66 -7.00 15.36
C GLN A 514 -34.20 -5.65 15.93
N PHE A 515 -33.79 -4.69 15.09
CA PHE A 515 -33.16 -3.46 15.59
C PHE A 515 -34.00 -2.18 15.45
N GLY A 516 -35.10 -2.22 14.69
CA GLY A 516 -35.96 -1.06 14.46
C GLY A 516 -35.24 0.09 13.73
N LYS A 517 -35.99 0.94 13.03
CA LYS A 517 -35.40 2.14 12.43
C LYS A 517 -34.98 3.11 13.53
N THR A 518 -33.68 3.21 13.82
CA THR A 518 -33.15 4.29 14.66
C THR A 518 -33.14 5.61 13.89
N LYS A 519 -33.31 6.71 14.64
CA LYS A 519 -33.44 8.09 14.12
C LYS A 519 -32.26 8.46 13.21
N LYS A 520 -32.56 9.01 12.03
CA LYS A 520 -31.59 9.85 11.30
C LYS A 520 -31.16 11.00 12.21
N PHE A 521 -29.87 11.36 12.15
CA PHE A 521 -29.38 12.56 12.80
C PHE A 521 -30.22 13.76 12.37
N THR A 522 -30.63 14.57 13.35
CA THR A 522 -31.29 15.86 13.09
C THR A 522 -30.23 16.91 12.71
N ASP A 523 -30.60 17.93 11.94
CA ASP A 523 -29.65 18.99 11.49
C ASP A 523 -28.93 19.69 12.66
N GLU A 524 -29.52 19.68 13.87
CA GLU A 524 -28.91 20.18 15.11
C GLU A 524 -27.80 19.26 15.66
N GLU A 525 -27.89 17.95 15.41
CA GLU A 525 -26.85 16.96 15.77
C GLU A 525 -25.70 16.94 14.75
N MET A 526 -25.96 17.38 13.51
CA MET A 526 -24.94 17.56 12.47
C MET A 526 -24.07 18.82 12.66
N ASN A 527 -24.51 19.78 13.48
CA ASN A 527 -23.81 21.05 13.71
C ASN A 527 -23.95 21.51 15.18
N PRO A 528 -23.09 21.05 16.10
CA PRO A 528 -23.08 21.61 17.45
C PRO A 528 -22.67 23.10 17.39
N CYS A 529 -23.26 23.91 18.27
CA CYS A 529 -22.98 25.35 18.40
C CYS A 529 -21.46 25.63 18.40
N PRO A 530 -20.99 26.74 17.80
CA PRO A 530 -19.58 27.11 17.78
C PRO A 530 -18.99 27.18 19.20
N GLU A 531 -18.05 26.29 19.53
CA GLU A 531 -17.27 26.38 20.76
C GLU A 531 -16.05 27.29 20.56
N ILE A 532 -15.78 28.15 21.56
CA ILE A 532 -14.59 29.01 21.59
C ILE A 532 -13.43 28.16 22.12
N ILE A 533 -12.52 27.78 21.24
CA ILE A 533 -11.43 26.84 21.58
C ILE A 533 -10.29 27.53 22.36
N THR A 534 -10.15 28.86 22.25
CA THR A 534 -9.38 29.79 23.14
C THR A 534 -9.22 31.17 22.48
N GLY A 535 -8.93 32.23 23.26
CA GLY A 535 -8.55 33.53 22.71
C GLY A 535 -7.75 34.40 23.68
N SER A 536 -6.55 34.84 23.24
CA SER A 536 -5.91 36.06 23.76
C SER A 536 -6.45 37.27 23.01
N SER A 537 -6.19 38.50 23.50
CA SER A 537 -6.83 39.73 23.01
C SER A 537 -6.64 40.08 21.52
N LYS A 538 -5.85 39.31 20.76
CA LYS A 538 -5.49 39.58 19.35
C LYS A 538 -5.96 38.52 18.33
N SER A 539 -6.37 37.32 18.73
CA SER A 539 -6.90 36.30 17.80
C SER A 539 -7.86 35.34 18.49
N ALA A 540 -9.08 35.23 17.99
CA ALA A 540 -10.06 34.24 18.45
C ALA A 540 -10.17 33.14 17.39
N LYS A 541 -10.15 31.87 17.82
CA LYS A 541 -10.40 30.71 16.95
C LYS A 541 -11.84 30.24 17.16
N PHE A 542 -12.59 30.11 16.07
CA PHE A 542 -13.99 29.62 16.09
C PHE A 542 -14.09 28.29 15.36
N LEU A 543 -14.93 27.40 15.86
CA LEU A 543 -15.31 26.16 15.18
C LEU A 543 -16.63 26.38 14.43
N ILE A 544 -16.61 26.32 13.10
CA ILE A 544 -17.82 26.43 12.26
C ILE A 544 -17.77 25.29 11.24
N ASN A 545 -18.83 24.47 11.15
CA ASN A 545 -18.90 23.30 10.27
C ASN A 545 -17.65 22.39 10.36
N SER A 546 -17.19 22.11 11.58
CA SER A 546 -15.98 21.29 11.83
C SER A 546 -14.67 21.84 11.26
N ARG A 547 -14.57 23.14 10.93
CA ARG A 547 -13.32 23.83 10.58
C ARG A 547 -12.96 24.90 11.61
N VAL A 548 -11.67 24.99 11.95
CA VAL A 548 -11.13 26.05 12.82
C VAL A 548 -10.84 27.29 11.98
N VAL A 549 -11.57 28.38 12.24
CA VAL A 549 -11.41 29.67 11.57
C VAL A 549 -10.66 30.65 12.49
N LEU A 550 -9.55 31.20 12.00
CA LEU A 550 -8.75 32.22 12.68
C LEU A 550 -9.36 33.61 12.45
N PHE A 551 -9.88 34.23 13.51
CA PHE A 551 -10.39 35.60 13.47
C PHE A 551 -9.33 36.57 14.01
N TYR A 552 -8.73 37.38 13.14
CA TYR A 552 -7.80 38.44 13.53
C TYR A 552 -8.58 39.66 14.01
N ARG A 553 -8.39 40.05 15.27
CA ARG A 553 -9.05 41.22 15.85
C ARG A 553 -8.32 42.49 15.40
N THR A 554 -8.58 42.95 14.20
CA THR A 554 -8.06 44.25 13.71
C THR A 554 -9.10 44.99 12.90
N MET A 555 -10.13 45.52 13.57
CA MET A 555 -10.82 46.76 13.18
C MET A 555 -11.52 47.29 14.44
N ARG A 556 -11.08 48.44 14.96
CA ARG A 556 -11.46 48.90 16.31
C ARG A 556 -12.69 49.81 16.32
N ASN A 557 -13.25 50.22 15.18
CA ASN A 557 -14.56 50.89 15.16
C ASN A 557 -15.27 50.85 13.79
N ARG A 558 -16.60 51.08 13.80
CA ARG A 558 -17.50 51.07 12.63
C ARG A 558 -17.05 52.00 11.49
N VAL A 559 -16.27 53.03 11.79
CA VAL A 559 -15.72 53.98 10.83
C VAL A 559 -14.65 53.31 9.94
N ASP A 560 -13.84 52.42 10.50
CA ASP A 560 -12.77 51.72 9.76
C ASP A 560 -13.36 50.69 8.78
N LEU A 561 -14.45 50.04 9.18
CA LEU A 561 -15.19 49.12 8.32
C LEU A 561 -15.87 49.87 7.17
N PHE A 562 -16.48 51.03 7.46
CA PHE A 562 -17.08 51.89 6.44
C PHE A 562 -16.05 52.43 5.46
N LEU A 563 -14.87 52.84 5.94
CA LEU A 563 -13.75 53.28 5.11
C LEU A 563 -13.22 52.14 4.23
N LEU A 564 -13.13 50.91 4.75
CA LEU A 564 -12.73 49.75 3.95
C LEU A 564 -13.73 49.46 2.83
N TYR A 565 -15.03 49.44 3.12
CA TYR A 565 -16.07 49.25 2.10
C TYR A 565 -16.10 50.40 1.09
N PHE A 566 -15.85 51.65 1.52
CA PHE A 566 -15.75 52.82 0.66
C PHE A 566 -14.52 52.77 -0.27
N TRP A 567 -13.37 52.31 0.24
CA TRP A 567 -12.16 52.11 -0.56
C TRP A 567 -12.30 50.94 -1.56
N ILE A 568 -12.95 49.85 -1.16
CA ILE A 568 -13.29 48.74 -2.06
C ILE A 568 -14.25 49.24 -3.16
N PHE A 569 -15.24 50.05 -2.81
CA PHE A 569 -16.18 50.65 -3.75
C PHE A 569 -15.49 51.59 -4.75
N ILE A 570 -14.58 52.46 -4.29
CA ILE A 570 -13.79 53.33 -5.17
C ILE A 570 -12.84 52.53 -6.06
N ALA A 571 -12.20 51.48 -5.52
CA ALA A 571 -11.36 50.58 -6.31
C ALA A 571 -12.16 49.82 -7.39
N CYS A 572 -13.41 49.45 -7.10
CA CYS A 572 -14.34 48.84 -8.06
C CYS A 572 -14.81 49.82 -9.16
N LEU A 573 -14.88 51.12 -8.86
CA LEU A 573 -15.33 52.14 -9.81
C LEU A 573 -14.24 52.52 -10.85
N PHE A 574 -12.96 52.34 -10.52
CA PHE A 574 -11.84 52.77 -11.36
C PHE A 574 -10.89 51.63 -11.83
N GLY A 575 -11.00 50.41 -11.29
CA GLY A 575 -10.14 49.27 -11.64
C GLY A 575 -10.91 48.12 -12.29
N GLY A 576 -10.83 48.00 -13.62
CA GLY A 576 -11.53 46.98 -14.40
C GLY A 576 -11.25 45.52 -14.00
N LEU A 577 -12.32 44.79 -13.71
CA LEU A 577 -12.67 43.38 -14.01
C LEU A 577 -11.76 42.18 -13.63
N CYS A 578 -10.57 42.30 -13.06
CA CYS A 578 -9.73 41.10 -12.81
C CYS A 578 -9.69 40.53 -11.38
N VAL A 579 -10.44 41.06 -10.40
CA VAL A 579 -10.43 40.54 -9.00
C VAL A 579 -11.71 39.75 -8.64
N PHE A 580 -12.66 39.63 -9.56
CA PHE A 580 -14.01 39.12 -9.25
C PHE A 580 -14.12 37.62 -8.96
N GLY A 581 -13.13 36.78 -9.32
CA GLY A 581 -13.26 35.33 -9.16
C GLY A 581 -13.11 34.80 -7.73
N MET A 582 -12.26 35.42 -6.90
CA MET A 582 -11.91 34.85 -5.59
C MET A 582 -12.44 35.65 -4.38
N LEU A 583 -12.58 36.97 -4.47
CA LEU A 583 -13.16 37.76 -3.37
C LEU A 583 -14.69 37.76 -3.38
N GLY A 584 -15.33 37.70 -4.55
CA GLY A 584 -16.80 37.66 -4.65
C GLY A 584 -17.40 36.42 -4.02
N ILE A 585 -16.76 35.25 -4.19
CA ILE A 585 -17.19 33.98 -3.60
C ILE A 585 -16.99 34.01 -2.08
N LEU A 586 -15.88 34.56 -1.58
CA LEU A 586 -15.61 34.64 -0.14
C LEU A 586 -16.61 35.57 0.57
N VAL A 587 -16.93 36.74 -0.02
CA VAL A 587 -17.85 37.72 0.55
C VAL A 587 -19.32 37.28 0.43
N LEU A 588 -19.73 36.62 -0.65
CA LEU A 588 -21.09 36.09 -0.78
C LEU A 588 -21.35 34.93 0.19
N HIS A 589 -20.38 34.03 0.41
CA HIS A 589 -20.54 32.93 1.38
C HIS A 589 -20.54 33.41 2.83
N LEU A 590 -19.75 34.45 3.14
CA LEU A 590 -19.78 35.11 4.44
C LEU A 590 -21.09 35.91 4.63
N SER A 591 -21.60 36.59 3.59
CA SER A 591 -22.83 37.40 3.66
C SER A 591 -24.08 36.53 3.86
N SER A 592 -24.26 35.45 3.10
CA SER A 592 -25.45 34.60 3.22
C SER A 592 -25.52 33.86 4.56
N SER A 593 -24.36 33.48 5.11
CA SER A 593 -24.28 32.78 6.39
C SER A 593 -24.35 33.76 7.58
N CYS A 594 -23.79 34.97 7.45
CA CYS A 594 -23.87 36.00 8.49
C CYS A 594 -25.23 36.70 8.53
N GLU A 595 -25.96 36.90 7.43
CA GLU A 595 -27.29 37.52 7.45
C GLU A 595 -28.33 36.64 8.15
N ILE A 596 -28.27 35.32 7.95
CA ILE A 596 -29.15 34.36 8.66
C ILE A 596 -28.83 34.37 10.17
N TYR A 597 -27.55 34.47 10.54
CA TYR A 597 -27.11 34.44 11.94
C TYR A 597 -27.32 35.79 12.67
N LEU A 598 -27.17 36.93 11.99
CA LEU A 598 -27.44 38.26 12.55
C LEU A 598 -28.95 38.52 12.68
N SER A 599 -29.78 37.99 11.77
CA SER A 599 -31.24 38.08 11.86
C SER A 599 -31.77 37.39 13.12
N SER A 600 -31.28 36.19 13.45
CA SER A 600 -31.68 35.48 14.68
C SER A 600 -31.13 36.12 15.96
N HIS A 601 -29.94 36.74 15.90
CA HIS A 601 -29.33 37.42 17.05
C HIS A 601 -29.94 38.80 17.34
N VAL A 602 -30.43 39.51 16.32
CA VAL A 602 -31.12 40.81 16.49
C VAL A 602 -32.54 40.64 17.04
N GLN A 603 -33.24 39.54 16.73
CA GLN A 603 -34.53 39.23 17.36
C GLN A 603 -34.40 38.91 18.87
N ASN A 604 -33.27 38.35 19.30
CA ASN A 604 -33.01 38.04 20.71
C ASN A 604 -32.46 39.20 21.55
N MET A 605 -32.15 40.36 20.94
CA MET A 605 -31.65 41.56 21.65
C MET A 605 -32.68 42.70 21.79
N GLN A 606 -33.96 42.49 21.46
CA GLN A 606 -35.05 43.43 21.78
C GLN A 606 -35.61 43.28 23.21
N GLY A 607 -34.93 42.54 24.07
CA GLY A 607 -35.33 42.34 25.47
C GLY A 607 -34.18 42.57 26.46
N LYS A 608 -33.51 43.71 26.41
CA LYS A 608 -32.75 44.31 27.52
C LYS A 608 -32.77 45.83 27.43
#